data_AF-A0A162AGY9-F1
#
_entry.id   AF-A0A162AGY9-F1
#
_cell.length_a   1.000
_cell.length_b   1.000
_cell.length_c   1.000
_cell.angle_alpha   90.00
_cell.angle_beta   90.00
_cell.angle_gamma   90.00
#
_symmetry.space_group_name_H-M   'P 1'
#
loop_
_entity.id
_entity.type
_entity.pdbx_description
1 polymer ?
#
loop_
_entity_poly.entity_id
_entity_poly.type
_entity_poly.pdbx_seq_one_letter_code
_entity_poly.pdbx_strand_id
1 'polypeptide(L)'
;MLLNAIALVSTLTSFTYQANDVFTIEAYEERARLDSQVRNRCTSIPVSYSEVKVRINWAYNQGLITERASYWGKAYAYYPVIDMFSHQITAICKGG
;
A
#
# COMPACT_ATOMS: atom_id res chain seq x y z
N MET A 1 -8.91 -55.36 -31.61
CA MET A 1 -8.51 -55.01 -30.24
C MET A 1 -8.57 -53.50 -30.11
N LEU A 2 -9.50 -53.00 -29.28
CA LEU A 2 -9.70 -51.58 -28.99
C LEU A 2 -8.64 -51.14 -27.95
N LEU A 3 -7.78 -50.18 -28.29
CA LEU A 3 -6.91 -49.52 -27.32
C LEU A 3 -7.59 -48.25 -26.81
N ASN A 4 -8.15 -48.33 -25.61
CA ASN A 4 -8.68 -47.20 -24.87
C ASN A 4 -7.51 -46.38 -24.31
N ALA A 5 -7.24 -45.21 -24.88
CA ALA A 5 -6.29 -44.26 -24.32
C ALA A 5 -6.97 -43.46 -23.19
N ILE A 6 -6.47 -43.62 -21.97
CA ILE A 6 -6.93 -42.90 -20.77
C ILE A 6 -6.30 -41.50 -20.81
N ALA A 7 -7.13 -40.46 -20.95
CA ALA A 7 -6.69 -39.07 -20.89
C ALA A 7 -6.55 -38.62 -19.41
N LEU A 8 -5.31 -38.33 -18.98
CA LEU A 8 -5.04 -37.68 -17.70
C LEU A 8 -5.30 -36.17 -17.83
N VAL A 9 -6.43 -35.69 -17.33
CA VAL A 9 -6.73 -34.25 -17.22
C VAL A 9 -6.03 -33.72 -15.98
N SER A 10 -4.92 -33.00 -16.17
CA SER A 10 -4.23 -32.31 -15.09
C SER A 10 -4.88 -30.94 -14.89
N THR A 11 -5.77 -30.82 -13.90
CA THR A 11 -6.36 -29.53 -13.51
C THR A 11 -5.33 -28.71 -12.73
N LEU A 12 -4.71 -27.74 -13.41
CA LEU A 12 -3.92 -26.68 -12.78
C LEU A 12 -4.88 -25.76 -12.02
N THR A 13 -5.00 -25.95 -10.70
CA THR A 13 -5.65 -24.97 -9.84
C THR A 13 -4.73 -23.78 -9.66
N SER A 14 -4.98 -22.72 -10.44
CA SER A 14 -4.33 -21.43 -10.25
C SER A 14 -4.79 -20.85 -8.92
N PHE A 15 -3.95 -20.95 -7.88
CA PHE A 15 -4.12 -20.18 -6.66
C PHE A 15 -3.88 -18.71 -7.00
N THR A 16 -4.95 -17.93 -7.12
CA THR A 16 -4.86 -16.47 -7.20
C THR A 16 -4.50 -15.95 -5.81
N TYR A 17 -3.21 -15.83 -5.52
CA TYR A 17 -2.73 -15.12 -4.34
C TYR A 17 -3.06 -13.64 -4.53
N GLN A 18 -4.05 -13.14 -3.79
CA GLN A 18 -4.28 -11.70 -3.67
C GLN A 18 -3.18 -11.15 -2.76
N ALA A 19 -2.04 -10.78 -3.34
CA ALA A 19 -1.04 -10.01 -2.62
C ALA A 19 -1.67 -8.64 -2.29
N ASN A 20 -1.89 -8.37 -1.01
CA ASN A 20 -2.08 -6.99 -0.58
C ASN A 20 -0.74 -6.28 -0.86
N ASP A 21 -0.75 -5.37 -1.83
CA ASP A 21 0.49 -4.72 -2.28
C ASP A 21 1.04 -3.83 -1.16
N VAL A 22 2.19 -4.23 -0.61
CA VAL A 22 2.88 -3.49 0.44
C VAL A 22 3.68 -2.38 -0.23
N PHE A 23 3.43 -1.13 0.14
CA PHE A 23 4.16 0.00 -0.44
C PHE A 23 5.66 -0.05 -0.08
N THR A 24 6.50 -0.30 -1.09
CA THR A 24 7.95 -0.11 -0.98
C THR A 24 8.29 1.36 -0.82
N ILE A 25 9.55 1.67 -0.46
CA ILE A 25 9.99 3.07 -0.35
C ILE A 25 9.80 3.82 -1.68
N GLU A 26 10.15 3.20 -2.80
CA GLU A 26 10.04 3.80 -4.14
C GLU A 26 8.58 4.10 -4.51
N ALA A 27 7.67 3.13 -4.28
CA ALA A 27 6.24 3.32 -4.52
C ALA A 27 5.65 4.41 -3.60
N TYR A 28 6.12 4.48 -2.36
CA TYR A 28 5.67 5.45 -1.37
C TYR A 28 6.10 6.87 -1.72
N GLU A 29 7.37 7.07 -2.11
CA GLU A 29 7.91 8.34 -2.57
C GLU A 29 7.21 8.84 -3.82
N GLU A 30 7.06 7.96 -4.83
CA GLU A 30 6.42 8.33 -6.08
C GLU A 30 4.95 8.70 -5.86
N ARG A 31 4.24 7.95 -5.02
CA ARG A 31 2.85 8.28 -4.67
C ARG A 31 2.75 9.61 -3.94
N ALA A 32 3.67 9.91 -3.01
CA ALA A 32 3.73 11.20 -2.33
C ALA A 32 3.94 12.36 -3.33
N ARG A 33 4.83 12.17 -4.31
CA ARG A 33 5.08 13.14 -5.37
C ARG A 33 3.83 13.38 -6.21
N LEU A 34 3.14 12.32 -6.62
CA LEU A 34 1.92 12.40 -7.42
C LEU A 34 0.77 13.06 -6.66
N ASP A 35 0.50 12.62 -5.42
CA ASP A 35 -0.60 13.14 -4.62
C ASP A 35 -0.39 14.63 -4.27
N SER A 36 0.86 15.10 -4.12
CA SER A 36 1.15 16.51 -3.90
C SER A 36 0.78 17.44 -5.07
N GLN A 37 0.67 16.90 -6.29
CA GLN A 37 0.30 17.65 -7.49
C GLN A 37 -1.23 17.72 -7.70
N VAL A 38 -2.01 16.91 -6.97
CA VAL A 38 -3.46 16.85 -7.13
C VAL A 38 -4.13 17.72 -6.07
N ARG A 39 -4.77 18.80 -6.51
CA ARG A 39 -5.50 19.70 -5.62
C ARG A 39 -6.59 18.94 -4.85
N ASN A 40 -6.72 19.22 -3.55
CA ASN A 40 -7.67 18.60 -2.62
C ASN A 40 -7.49 17.07 -2.42
N ARG A 41 -6.40 16.47 -2.91
CA ARG A 41 -6.08 15.07 -2.64
C ARG A 41 -5.73 14.85 -1.17
N CYS A 42 -4.96 15.78 -0.63
CA CYS A 42 -4.59 15.85 0.77
C CYS A 42 -5.42 16.89 1.52
N THR A 43 -5.58 16.68 2.83
CA THR A 43 -6.25 17.65 3.71
C THR A 43 -5.61 19.03 3.58
N SER A 44 -6.44 20.07 3.57
CA SER A 44 -5.99 21.46 3.56
C SER A 44 -5.42 21.91 4.91
N ILE A 45 -5.84 21.26 5.99
CA ILE A 45 -5.30 21.48 7.34
C ILE A 45 -4.19 20.45 7.57
N PRO A 46 -2.94 20.87 7.75
CA PRO A 46 -1.84 19.96 8.03
C PRO A 46 -2.08 19.21 9.33
N VAL A 47 -1.90 17.89 9.31
CA VAL A 47 -1.83 17.10 10.53
C VAL A 47 -0.48 17.31 11.21
N SER A 48 -0.52 17.43 12.53
CA SER A 48 0.67 17.61 13.35
C SER A 48 1.68 16.47 13.15
N TYR A 49 2.96 16.76 13.35
CA TYR A 49 4.01 15.75 13.23
C TYR A 49 3.83 14.54 14.18
N SER A 50 3.23 14.73 15.36
CA SER A 50 2.91 13.62 16.26
C SER A 50 1.88 12.67 15.63
N GLU A 51 0.84 13.22 15.01
CA GLU A 51 -0.19 12.45 14.31
C GLU A 51 0.35 11.76 13.06
N VAL A 52 1.22 12.43 12.30
CA VAL A 52 1.97 11.84 11.18
C VAL A 52 2.67 10.55 11.62
N LYS A 53 3.42 10.58 12.73
CA LYS A 53 4.12 9.39 13.26
C LYS A 53 3.14 8.28 13.63
N VAL A 54 2.01 8.61 14.27
CA VAL A 54 1.00 7.63 14.66
C VAL A 54 0.43 6.92 13.43
N ARG A 55 0.04 7.68 12.39
CA ARG A 55 -0.51 7.14 11.14
C ARG A 55 0.50 6.25 10.40
N ILE A 56 1.77 6.67 10.33
CA ILE A 56 2.84 5.87 9.70
C ILE A 56 3.09 4.57 10.48
N ASN A 57 3.17 4.64 11.81
CA ASN A 57 3.38 3.45 12.64
C ASN A 57 2.23 2.47 12.51
N TRP A 58 1.00 2.97 12.48
CA TRP A 58 -0.18 2.13 12.25
C TRP A 58 -0.09 1.43 10.89
N ALA A 59 0.19 2.16 9.80
CA ALA A 59 0.30 1.57 8.46
C ALA A 59 1.41 0.52 8.35
N TYR A 60 2.56 0.75 8.98
CA TYR A 60 3.65 -0.22 9.06
C TYR A 60 3.22 -1.48 9.81
N ASN A 61 2.57 -1.33 10.96
CA ASN A 61 2.10 -2.46 11.77
C ASN A 61 1.00 -3.27 11.08
N GLN A 62 0.23 -2.66 10.18
CA GLN A 62 -0.75 -3.35 9.33
C GLN A 62 -0.12 -4.01 8.10
N GLY A 63 1.19 -3.87 7.89
CA GLY A 63 1.88 -4.39 6.72
C GLY A 63 1.52 -3.67 5.42
N LEU A 64 1.02 -2.43 5.48
CA LEU A 64 0.64 -1.65 4.29
C LEU A 64 1.84 -0.93 3.65
N ILE A 65 2.88 -0.69 4.44
CA ILE A 65 4.12 -0.06 3.99
C ILE A 65 5.32 -0.84 4.53
N THR A 66 6.43 -0.80 3.80
CA THR A 66 7.70 -1.36 4.28
C THR A 66 8.30 -0.53 5.43
N GLU A 67 9.21 -1.14 6.19
CA GLU A 67 9.93 -0.44 7.26
C GLU A 67 10.68 0.80 6.73
N ARG A 68 11.33 0.66 5.57
CA ARG A 68 12.04 1.75 4.88
C ARG A 68 11.11 2.89 4.50
N ALA A 69 9.93 2.59 3.94
CA ALA A 69 8.91 3.60 3.68
C ALA A 69 8.46 4.28 4.98
N SER A 70 8.35 3.54 6.09
CA SER A 70 8.03 4.12 7.40
C SER A 70 9.08 5.13 7.89
N TYR A 71 10.38 4.80 7.73
CA TYR A 71 11.46 5.69 8.15
C TYR A 71 11.52 6.93 7.28
N TRP A 72 11.41 6.76 5.96
CA TRP A 72 11.36 7.87 5.02
C TRP A 72 10.18 8.81 5.33
N GLY A 73 8.97 8.25 5.50
CA GLY A 73 7.77 9.02 5.82
C GLY A 73 7.94 9.84 7.11
N LYS A 74 8.58 9.29 8.14
CA LYS A 74 8.87 10.00 9.40
C LYS A 74 9.93 11.10 9.21
N ALA A 75 10.95 10.85 8.41
CA ALA A 75 12.03 11.81 8.15
C ALA A 75 11.52 13.03 7.37
N TYR A 76 10.62 12.80 6.41
CA TYR A 76 10.10 13.85 5.53
C TYR A 76 8.67 14.27 5.86
N ALA A 77 8.09 13.81 6.96
CA ALA A 77 6.72 14.11 7.39
C ALA A 77 5.65 13.80 6.32
N TYR A 78 5.77 12.67 5.62
CA TYR A 78 4.74 12.15 4.72
C TYR A 78 4.04 10.95 5.35
N TYR A 79 2.71 10.97 5.40
CA TYR A 79 1.89 9.94 6.03
C TYR A 79 0.88 9.35 5.04
N PRO A 80 0.50 8.07 5.19
CA PRO A 80 -0.54 7.47 4.37
C PRO A 80 -1.94 7.88 4.85
N VAL A 81 -2.80 8.23 3.91
CA VAL A 81 -4.25 8.29 4.08
C VAL A 81 -4.80 6.93 3.71
N ILE A 82 -5.52 6.31 4.63
CA ILE A 82 -5.98 4.93 4.50
C ILE A 82 -7.50 4.96 4.52
N ASP A 83 -8.10 4.31 3.54
CA ASP A 83 -9.54 4.10 3.54
C ASP A 83 -9.91 2.99 4.54
N MET A 84 -10.88 3.28 5.41
CA MET A 84 -11.21 2.41 6.53
C MET A 84 -11.97 1.14 6.13
N PHE A 85 -12.57 1.09 4.95
CA PHE A 85 -13.36 -0.07 4.50
C PHE A 85 -12.51 -1.03 3.67
N SER A 86 -11.66 -0.49 2.80
CA SER A 86 -10.76 -1.28 1.95
C SER A 86 -9.42 -1.58 2.63
N HIS A 87 -9.06 -0.86 3.69
CA HIS A 87 -7.71 -0.89 4.30
C HIS A 87 -6.58 -0.58 3.31
N GLN A 88 -6.89 0.13 2.23
CA GLN A 88 -5.91 0.51 1.22
C GLN A 88 -5.42 1.94 1.40
N ILE A 89 -4.18 2.18 1.00
CA ILE A 89 -3.61 3.53 0.94
C ILE A 89 -4.23 4.26 -0.25
N THR A 90 -5.01 5.30 0.04
CA THR A 90 -5.66 6.13 -0.98
C THR A 90 -4.82 7.35 -1.36
N ALA A 91 -3.98 7.85 -0.45
CA ALA A 91 -3.03 8.91 -0.76
C ALA A 91 -1.82 8.88 0.19
N ILE A 92 -0.71 9.49 -0.21
CA ILE A 92 0.41 9.84 0.67
C ILE A 92 0.49 11.36 0.77
N CYS A 93 0.29 11.89 1.98
CA CYS A 93 0.12 13.31 2.21
C CYS A 93 1.22 13.90 3.07
N LYS A 94 1.56 15.16 2.78
CA LYS A 94 2.49 15.94 3.61
C LYS A 94 1.76 16.38 4.88
N GLY A 95 2.35 16.09 6.03
CA GLY A 95 2.04 16.74 7.30
C GLY A 95 3.26 17.50 7.79
N GLY A 96 3.32 17.71 9.11
CA GLY A 96 4.37 18.52 9.73
C GLY A 96 3.82 19.87 10.13
#